data_AF-A0A2D6LTB1-F1
#
_entry.id   AF-A0A2D6LTB1-F1
#
_cell.length_a   1.000
_cell.length_b   1.000
_cell.length_c   1.000
_cell.angle_alpha   90.00
_cell.angle_beta   90.00
_cell.angle_gamma   90.00
#
_symmetry.space_group_name_H-M   'P 1'
#
loop_
_entity.id
_entity.type
_entity.pdbx_description
1 polymer ?
#
loop_
_entity_poly.entity_id
_entity_poly.type
_entity_poly.pdbx_seq_one_letter_code
_entity_poly.pdbx_strand_id
1 'polypeptide(L)'
;MKLRNCFFSSQTRLPKSFILLLLLLFWLNSVGAQSSSEIYKQLKKLNYLGSVLYLAAHPDDENTRVISYFSNHVLARTGYLSMTRGDGGQ
;
A
#
# COMPACT_ATOMS: atom_id res chain seq x y z
N MET A 1 39.60 -2.47 -59.97
CA MET A 1 39.17 -3.37 -58.86
C MET A 1 39.58 -2.75 -57.51
N LYS A 2 38.70 -1.96 -56.89
CA LYS A 2 38.71 -1.65 -55.44
C LYS A 2 37.39 -0.98 -55.07
N LEU A 3 36.40 -1.78 -54.67
CA LEU A 3 35.15 -1.28 -54.10
C LEU A 3 35.46 -0.82 -52.66
N ARG A 4 35.16 0.44 -52.36
CA ARG A 4 35.25 1.00 -51.01
C ARG A 4 33.98 0.61 -50.26
N ASN A 5 34.11 -0.36 -49.36
CA ASN A 5 33.07 -0.66 -48.38
C ASN A 5 32.98 0.51 -47.39
N CYS A 6 32.10 1.44 -47.71
CA CYS A 6 31.55 2.37 -46.75
C CYS A 6 30.45 1.65 -45.95
N PHE A 7 30.17 2.14 -44.75
CA PHE A 7 29.00 1.81 -43.92
C PHE A 7 29.10 0.60 -42.97
N PHE A 8 29.83 0.78 -41.86
CA PHE A 8 29.55 0.02 -40.64
C PHE A 8 29.69 0.91 -39.39
N SER A 9 28.67 1.73 -39.14
CA SER A 9 28.47 2.43 -37.87
C SER A 9 26.98 2.72 -37.62
N SER A 10 26.15 1.68 -37.62
CA SER A 10 24.77 1.77 -37.15
C SER A 10 24.73 1.72 -35.61
N GLN A 11 25.16 2.81 -34.98
CA GLN A 11 24.84 3.09 -33.58
C GLN A 11 23.33 3.32 -33.48
N THR A 12 22.56 2.31 -33.07
CA THR A 12 21.12 2.41 -32.84
C THR A 12 20.85 3.29 -31.62
N ARG A 13 20.76 4.62 -31.82
CA ARG A 13 20.29 5.54 -30.78
C ARG A 13 18.79 5.29 -30.54
N LEU A 14 18.50 4.41 -29.59
CA LEU A 14 17.16 4.25 -29.03
C LEU A 14 16.68 5.63 -28.57
N PRO A 15 15.54 6.13 -29.08
CA PRO A 15 15.07 7.47 -28.74
C PRO A 15 14.66 7.48 -27.27
N LYS A 16 15.12 8.48 -26.51
CA LYS A 16 14.83 8.62 -25.06
C LYS A 16 13.32 8.65 -24.77
N SER A 17 12.51 9.09 -25.74
CA SER A 17 11.05 9.03 -25.68
C SER A 17 10.49 7.61 -25.57
N PHE A 18 11.16 6.62 -26.17
CA PHE A 18 10.75 5.22 -26.09
C PHE A 18 11.04 4.62 -24.71
N ILE A 19 12.15 5.02 -24.08
CA ILE A 19 12.47 4.63 -22.70
C ILE A 19 11.47 5.27 -21.72
N LEU A 20 11.10 6.53 -21.93
CA LEU A 20 10.07 7.21 -21.15
C LEU A 20 8.70 6.52 -21.28
N LEU A 21 8.32 6.13 -22.50
CA LEU A 21 7.09 5.39 -22.76
C LEU A 21 7.10 4.01 -22.10
N LEU A 22 8.23 3.29 -22.15
CA LEU A 22 8.38 1.99 -21.52
C LEU A 22 8.29 2.09 -19.98
N LEU A 23 8.89 3.12 -19.38
CA LEU A 23 8.74 3.40 -17.95
C LEU A 23 7.28 3.70 -17.58
N LEU A 24 6.58 4.50 -18.38
CA LEU A 24 5.16 4.80 -18.16
C LEU A 24 4.28 3.54 -18.22
N LEU A 25 4.54 2.65 -19.18
CA LEU A 25 3.83 1.37 -19.30
C LEU A 25 4.11 0.42 -18.13
N PHE A 26 5.31 0.48 -17.54
CA PHE A 26 5.65 -0.31 -16.37
C PHE A 26 4.84 0.09 -15.12
N TRP A 27 4.59 1.40 -14.93
CA TRP A 27 3.76 1.90 -13.82
C TRP A 27 2.30 1.43 -13.86
N LEU A 28 1.75 1.11 -15.05
CA LEU A 28 0.34 0.72 -15.22
C LEU A 28 0.03 -0.70 -14.72
N ASN A 29 1.03 -1.55 -14.51
CA ASN A 29 0.82 -2.96 -14.15
C ASN A 29 0.67 -3.20 -12.63
N SER A 30 0.77 -2.18 -11.79
CA SER A 30 0.76 -2.33 -10.32
C SER A 30 -0.63 -2.33 -9.67
N VAL A 31 -1.69 -2.66 -10.42
CA VAL A 31 -3.03 -2.80 -9.83
C VAL A 31 -3.18 -4.21 -9.23
N GLY A 32 -3.00 -4.30 -7.91
CA GLY A 32 -3.30 -5.53 -7.16
C GLY A 32 -4.80 -5.83 -7.14
N ALA A 33 -5.18 -7.05 -7.49
CA ALA A 33 -6.57 -7.49 -7.42
C ALA A 33 -7.03 -7.56 -5.95
N GLN A 34 -8.04 -6.76 -5.60
CA GLN A 34 -8.71 -6.88 -4.30
C GLN A 34 -9.82 -7.92 -4.38
N SER A 35 -10.02 -8.68 -3.30
CA SER A 35 -11.11 -9.64 -3.23
C SER A 35 -12.47 -8.92 -3.15
N SER A 36 -13.52 -9.48 -3.75
CA SER A 36 -14.87 -8.91 -3.72
C SER A 36 -15.40 -8.77 -2.28
N SER A 37 -15.00 -9.67 -1.39
CA SER A 37 -15.32 -9.63 0.04
C SER A 37 -14.65 -8.45 0.77
N GLU A 38 -13.40 -8.12 0.45
CA GLU A 38 -12.71 -6.95 1.01
C GLU A 38 -13.37 -5.65 0.56
N ILE A 39 -13.68 -5.52 -0.73
CA ILE A 39 -14.37 -4.34 -1.28
C ILE A 39 -15.73 -4.15 -0.60
N TYR A 40 -16.50 -5.23 -0.44
CA TYR A 40 -17.78 -5.19 0.26
C TYR A 40 -17.63 -4.76 1.72
N LYS A 41 -16.61 -5.23 2.42
CA LYS A 41 -16.31 -4.84 3.81
C LYS A 41 -15.89 -3.37 3.91
N GLN A 42 -15.07 -2.88 2.96
CA GLN A 42 -14.69 -1.47 2.88
C GLN A 42 -15.89 -0.56 2.61
N LEU A 43 -16.79 -0.96 1.70
CA LEU A 43 -18.05 -0.25 1.45
C LEU A 43 -18.94 -0.17 2.70
N LYS A 44 -19.07 -1.27 3.45
CA LYS A 44 -19.79 -1.26 4.73
C LYS A 44 -19.13 -0.33 5.76
N LYS A 45 -17.79 -0.32 5.82
CA LYS A 45 -17.02 0.55 6.73
C LYS A 45 -17.22 2.03 6.41
N LEU A 46 -17.36 2.40 5.14
CA LEU A 46 -17.64 3.79 4.72
C LEU A 46 -19.00 4.31 5.21
N ASN A 47 -20.00 3.42 5.31
CA ASN A 47 -21.34 3.76 5.82
C ASN A 47 -21.41 3.85 7.35
N TYR A 48 -20.33 3.51 8.06
CA TYR A 48 -20.26 3.61 9.51
C TYR A 48 -19.42 4.82 9.92
N LEU A 49 -20.08 5.84 10.47
CA LEU A 49 -19.44 7.13 10.83
C LEU A 49 -18.83 7.15 12.24
N GLY A 50 -18.90 6.05 12.99
CA GLY A 50 -18.38 5.98 14.36
C GLY A 50 -16.87 5.73 14.43
N SER A 51 -16.20 6.44 15.34
CA SER A 51 -14.81 6.19 15.72
C SER A 51 -14.71 5.75 17.17
N VAL A 52 -13.84 4.79 17.44
CA VAL A 52 -13.56 4.27 18.78
C VAL A 52 -12.08 4.47 19.06
N LEU A 53 -11.75 5.05 20.21
CA LEU A 53 -10.38 5.17 20.69
C LEU A 53 -10.24 4.38 21.99
N TYR A 54 -9.45 3.32 21.96
CA TYR A 54 -9.11 2.55 23.14
C TYR A 54 -7.89 3.19 23.82
N LEU A 55 -8.07 3.65 25.06
CA LEU A 55 -7.03 4.28 25.87
C LEU A 55 -6.52 3.29 26.93
N ALA A 56 -5.20 3.11 26.98
CA ALA A 56 -4.50 2.27 27.95
C ALA A 56 -3.44 3.09 28.70
N ALA A 57 -3.14 2.72 29.94
CA ALA A 57 -2.04 3.33 30.69
C ALA A 57 -0.71 2.80 30.17
N HIS A 58 -0.61 1.48 29.98
CA HIS A 58 0.58 0.81 29.49
C HIS A 58 0.29 0.02 28.21
N PRO A 59 1.30 -0.21 27.34
CA PRO A 59 1.08 -0.95 26.10
C PRO A 59 0.67 -2.41 26.31
N ASP A 60 0.96 -3.01 27.47
CA ASP A 60 0.58 -4.38 27.86
C ASP A 60 -0.87 -4.53 28.34
N ASP A 61 -1.60 -3.43 28.58
CA ASP A 61 -3.04 -3.43 28.91
C ASP A 61 -3.94 -3.61 27.67
N GLU A 62 -3.37 -4.00 26.52
CA GLU A 62 -4.12 -4.13 25.28
C GLU A 62 -5.07 -5.34 25.28
N ASN A 63 -6.32 -5.11 24.88
CA ASN A 63 -7.28 -6.19 24.62
C ASN A 63 -7.58 -6.31 23.14
N THR A 64 -6.80 -7.13 22.44
CA THR A 64 -6.89 -7.34 20.99
C THR A 64 -8.28 -7.80 20.54
N ARG A 65 -9.01 -8.53 21.40
CA ARG A 65 -10.37 -9.01 21.09
C ARG A 65 -11.35 -7.83 20.98
N VAL A 66 -11.26 -6.87 21.89
CA VAL A 66 -12.10 -5.65 21.88
C VAL A 66 -11.77 -4.78 20.67
N ILE A 67 -10.48 -4.56 20.40
CA ILE A 67 -10.02 -3.79 19.23
C ILE A 67 -10.49 -4.43 17.92
N SER A 68 -10.39 -5.76 17.82
CA SER A 68 -10.83 -6.51 16.65
C SER A 68 -12.34 -6.51 16.48
N TYR A 69 -13.11 -6.55 17.57
CA TYR A 69 -14.57 -6.47 17.53
C TYR A 69 -15.03 -5.14 16.95
N PHE A 70 -14.48 -4.02 17.43
CA PHE A 70 -14.82 -2.71 16.91
C PHE A 70 -14.38 -2.51 15.45
N SER A 71 -13.21 -3.00 15.07
CA SER A 71 -12.69 -2.86 13.70
C SER A 71 -13.38 -3.78 12.67
N ASN A 72 -13.73 -5.00 13.04
CA ASN A 72 -14.22 -6.03 12.11
C ASN A 72 -15.73 -6.27 12.16
N HIS A 73 -16.34 -6.26 13.35
CA HIS A 73 -17.78 -6.50 13.50
C HIS A 73 -18.55 -5.19 13.43
N VAL A 74 -18.17 -4.21 14.25
CA VAL A 74 -18.82 -2.90 14.27
C VAL A 74 -18.39 -2.04 13.08
N LEU A 75 -17.23 -2.35 12.47
CA LEU A 75 -16.62 -1.59 11.37
C LEU A 75 -16.31 -0.13 11.75
N ALA A 76 -16.12 0.12 13.04
CA ALA A 76 -15.70 1.41 13.56
C ALA A 76 -14.26 1.71 13.20
N ARG A 77 -13.95 2.99 12.97
CA ARG A 77 -12.57 3.45 12.91
C ARG A 77 -11.97 3.34 14.32
N THR A 78 -11.23 2.26 14.55
CA THR A 78 -10.69 1.91 15.86
C THR A 78 -9.23 2.34 15.95
N GLY A 79 -8.88 3.13 16.97
CA GLY A 79 -7.52 3.51 17.32
C GLY A 79 -7.15 2.97 18.70
N TYR A 80 -5.87 2.72 18.92
CA TYR A 80 -5.30 2.35 20.23
C TYR A 80 -4.29 3.43 20.63
N LEU A 81 -4.36 3.89 21.89
CA LEU A 81 -3.43 4.86 22.44
C LEU A 81 -3.00 4.41 23.84
N SER A 82 -1.71 4.15 24.02
CA SER A 82 -1.09 3.98 25.33
C SER A 82 -0.52 5.31 25.84
N MET A 83 -0.74 5.64 27.12
CA MET A 83 -0.20 6.86 27.72
C MET A 83 1.30 6.77 27.96
N THR A 84 1.81 5.56 28.21
CA THR A 84 3.24 5.31 28.38
C THR A 84 3.81 4.61 27.14
N ARG A 85 5.11 4.82 26.92
CA ARG A 85 5.89 4.13 25.88
C ARG A 85 6.08 2.63 26.17
N GLY A 86 5.81 2.18 27.41
CA GLY A 86 6.05 0.81 27.85
C GLY A 86 7.47 0.56 28.36
N ASP A 87 8.02 1.46 29.17
CA ASP A 87 9.34 1.27 29.82
C ASP A 87 9.26 0.37 31.07
N GLY A 88 8.10 -0.21 31.33
CA GLY A 88 7.87 -1.21 32.37
C GLY A 88 8.47 -2.55 31.97
N GLY A 89 9.80 -2.58 31.89
CA GLY A 89 10.54 -3.83 31.93
C GLY A 89 10.19 -4.62 33.19
N GLN A 90 10.23 -5.94 33.07
CA GLN A 90 10.74 -6.77 34.14
C GLN A 90 12.24 -6.95 33.95
#